data_AF-A0AA37FQI8-F1
#
_entry.id   AF-A0AA37FQI8-F1
#
_cell.length_a   1.000
_cell.length_b   1.000
_cell.length_c   1.000
_cell.angle_alpha   90.00
_cell.angle_beta   90.00
_cell.angle_gamma   90.00
#
_symmetry.space_group_name_H-M   'P 1'
#
loop_
_entity.id
_entity.type
_entity.pdbx_description
1 polymer ?
#
loop_
_entity_poly.entity_id
_entity_poly.type
_entity_poly.pdbx_seq_one_letter_code
_entity_poly.pdbx_strand_id
1 'polypeptide(L)'
;MRGEDLLEFPFVDRLKCEFRDRILDHFARRDLLMRPRFRSDREDWVQRVVADGHAICILPERSPTVQGLVTRPIDGFVLEREVVIATVSGSTATVEIRNIAQLAARYEWN
;
A
#
# COMPACT_ATOMS: atom_id res chain seq x y z
N MET A 1 -2.02 15.49 -3.52
CA MET A 1 -3.41 15.75 -3.08
C MET A 1 -3.33 15.81 -1.59
N ARG A 2 -3.95 16.79 -0.91
CA ARG A 2 -3.84 16.83 0.55
C ARG A 2 -4.62 15.66 1.14
N GLY A 3 -4.11 15.09 2.23
CA GLY A 3 -4.78 13.97 2.89
C GLY A 3 -6.23 14.24 3.27
N GLU A 4 -6.56 15.49 3.59
CA GLU A 4 -7.90 15.96 3.92
C GLU A 4 -8.87 15.86 2.73
N ASP A 5 -8.38 16.10 1.51
CA ASP A 5 -9.18 16.06 0.27
C ASP A 5 -9.70 14.63 -0.01
N LEU A 6 -9.10 13.59 0.58
CA LEU A 6 -9.51 12.20 0.40
C LEU A 6 -10.93 11.90 0.90
N LEU A 7 -11.44 12.70 1.85
CA LEU A 7 -12.77 12.49 2.42
C LEU A 7 -13.90 12.90 1.47
N GLU A 8 -13.59 13.63 0.40
CA GLU A 8 -14.57 14.03 -0.62
C GLU A 8 -14.92 12.86 -1.57
N PHE A 9 -14.15 11.77 -1.54
CA PHE A 9 -14.29 10.65 -2.47
C PHE A 9 -14.76 9.38 -1.76
N PRO A 10 -15.54 8.50 -2.44
CA PRO A 10 -15.82 7.16 -1.96
C PRO A 10 -14.52 6.38 -1.70
N PHE A 11 -14.34 5.90 -0.47
CA PHE A 11 -13.12 5.21 -0.08
C PHE A 11 -13.27 3.67 -0.14
N VAL A 12 -12.24 3.01 -0.63
CA VAL A 12 -12.09 1.55 -0.68
C VAL A 12 -10.99 1.15 0.31
N ASP A 13 -11.35 0.42 1.36
CA ASP A 13 -10.45 0.07 2.46
C ASP A 13 -9.70 -1.24 2.18
N ARG A 14 -8.37 -1.13 2.10
CA ARG A 14 -7.45 -2.27 1.97
C ARG A 14 -7.14 -2.82 3.35
N LEU A 15 -7.79 -3.92 3.72
CA LEU A 15 -7.76 -4.45 5.10
C LEU A 15 -6.36 -4.93 5.54
N LYS A 16 -5.53 -5.39 4.61
CA LYS A 16 -4.13 -5.79 4.88
C LYS A 16 -3.10 -4.68 4.57
N CYS A 17 -3.54 -3.43 4.56
CA CYS A 17 -2.63 -2.30 4.39
C CYS A 17 -1.74 -2.12 5.62
N GLU A 18 -0.43 -2.09 5.42
CA GLU A 18 0.60 -1.87 6.44
C GLU A 18 0.50 -0.50 7.13
N PHE A 19 -0.18 0.46 6.49
CA PHE A 19 -0.36 1.81 7.00
C PHE A 19 -1.78 2.11 7.44
N ARG A 20 -2.67 1.12 7.42
CA ARG A 20 -4.11 1.32 7.66
C ARG A 20 -4.39 2.08 8.95
N ASP A 21 -3.80 1.62 10.05
CA ASP A 21 -4.03 2.23 11.37
C ASP A 21 -3.46 3.65 11.43
N ARG A 22 -2.27 3.88 10.85
CA ARG A 22 -1.67 5.23 10.76
C ARG A 22 -2.54 6.20 9.96
N ILE A 23 -3.17 5.72 8.88
CA ILE A 23 -4.10 6.50 8.08
C ILE A 23 -5.36 6.82 8.88
N LEU A 24 -5.98 5.83 9.52
CA LEU A 24 -7.18 6.03 10.32
C LEU A 24 -6.92 6.98 11.50
N ASP A 25 -5.79 6.82 12.19
CA ASP A 25 -5.35 7.69 13.28
C ASP A 25 -5.13 9.13 12.83
N HIS A 26 -4.58 9.34 11.62
CA HIS A 26 -4.38 10.67 11.07
C HIS A 26 -5.70 11.45 10.94
N PHE A 27 -6.76 10.79 10.48
CA PHE A 27 -8.09 11.38 10.39
C PHE A 27 -8.73 11.52 11.77
N ALA A 28 -8.63 10.50 12.62
CA ALA A 28 -9.24 10.50 13.95
C ALA A 28 -8.71 11.65 14.83
N ARG A 29 -7.41 11.95 14.78
CA ARG A 29 -6.79 13.09 15.51
C ARG A 29 -7.30 14.47 15.08
N ARG A 30 -8.05 14.55 13.98
CA ARG A 30 -8.66 15.78 13.45
C ARG A 30 -10.19 15.75 13.56
N ASP A 31 -10.75 14.83 14.35
CA ASP A 31 -12.19 14.56 14.45
C ASP A 31 -12.85 14.20 13.11
N LEU A 32 -12.05 13.68 12.16
CA LEU A 32 -12.51 13.22 10.86
C LEU A 32 -12.59 11.69 10.84
N LEU A 33 -13.59 11.16 10.14
CA LEU A 33 -13.79 9.72 10.01
C LEU A 33 -13.85 9.30 8.54
N MET A 34 -12.85 8.53 8.11
CA MET A 34 -12.88 7.86 6.81
C MET A 34 -13.92 6.72 6.84
N ARG A 35 -14.96 6.80 6.00
CA ARG A 35 -16.04 5.81 5.91
C ARG A 35 -15.94 5.02 4.60
N PRO A 36 -15.37 3.80 4.63
CA PRO A 36 -15.25 3.00 3.42
C PRO A 36 -16.60 2.55 2.90
N ARG A 37 -16.77 2.57 1.57
CA ARG A 37 -17.94 1.99 0.87
C ARG A 37 -17.73 0.53 0.50
N PHE A 38 -16.48 0.11 0.43
CA PHE A 38 -16.07 -1.28 0.18
C PHE A 38 -14.83 -1.59 1.01
N ARG A 39 -14.69 -2.85 1.45
CA ARG A 39 -13.52 -3.33 2.19
C ARG A 39 -13.15 -4.72 1.70
N SER A 40 -11.86 -4.98 1.48
CA SER A 40 -11.38 -6.32 1.15
C SER A 40 -9.94 -6.50 1.59
N ASP A 41 -9.56 -7.74 1.89
CA ASP A 41 -8.18 -8.15 2.09
C ASP A 41 -7.48 -8.55 0.77
N ARG A 42 -8.25 -8.71 -0.31
CA ARG A 42 -7.77 -9.01 -1.65
C ARG A 42 -7.39 -7.74 -2.40
N GLU A 43 -6.08 -7.55 -2.64
CA GLU A 43 -5.57 -6.35 -3.32
C GLU A 43 -6.08 -6.19 -4.74
N ASP A 44 -6.23 -7.30 -5.49
CA ASP A 44 -6.74 -7.29 -6.85
C ASP A 44 -8.19 -6.80 -6.91
N TRP A 45 -9.01 -7.15 -5.90
CA TRP A 45 -10.39 -6.67 -5.80
C TRP A 45 -10.44 -5.20 -5.42
N VAL A 46 -9.63 -4.76 -4.45
CA VAL A 46 -9.52 -3.34 -4.07
C VAL A 46 -9.16 -2.50 -5.30
N GLN A 47 -8.13 -2.90 -6.05
CA GLN A 47 -7.67 -2.17 -7.22
C GLN A 47 -8.68 -2.19 -8.37
N ARG A 48 -9.34 -3.33 -8.63
CA ARG A 48 -10.36 -3.41 -9.68
C ARG A 48 -11.60 -2.58 -9.37
N VAL A 49 -12.05 -2.55 -8.11
CA VAL A 49 -13.17 -1.68 -7.69
C VAL A 49 -12.84 -0.20 -7.88
N VAL A 50 -11.59 0.20 -7.65
CA VAL A 50 -11.12 1.57 -7.91
C VAL A 50 -11.04 1.85 -9.41
N ALA A 51 -10.52 0.92 -10.21
CA ALA A 51 -10.39 1.08 -11.66
C ALA A 51 -11.75 1.17 -12.37
N ASP A 52 -12.74 0.40 -11.91
CA ASP A 52 -14.08 0.32 -12.51
C ASP A 52 -15.06 1.39 -11.97
N GLY A 53 -14.64 2.24 -11.04
CA GLY A 53 -15.53 3.14 -10.31
C GLY A 53 -14.98 4.53 -10.02
N HIS A 54 -15.81 5.39 -9.43
CA HIS A 54 -15.41 6.72 -8.94
C HIS A 54 -15.01 6.65 -7.45
N ALA A 55 -14.15 5.71 -7.10
CA ALA A 55 -13.68 5.50 -5.74
C ALA A 55 -12.16 5.59 -5.68
N ILE A 56 -11.62 5.74 -4.47
CA ILE A 56 -10.18 5.85 -4.24
C ILE A 56 -9.72 4.84 -3.18
N CYS A 57 -8.45 4.47 -3.23
CA CYS A 57 -7.78 3.74 -2.17
C CYS A 57 -6.37 4.29 -1.95
N ILE A 58 -5.74 3.92 -0.82
CA ILE A 58 -4.34 4.23 -0.54
C ILE A 58 -3.52 2.95 -0.71
N LEU A 59 -2.44 3.04 -1.47
CA LEU A 59 -1.52 1.95 -1.76
C LEU A 59 -0.07 2.46 -1.85
N PRO A 60 0.92 1.59 -1.61
CA PRO A 60 2.32 1.92 -1.88
C PRO A 60 2.53 2.27 -3.35
N GLU A 61 3.48 3.17 -3.63
CA GLU A 61 3.74 3.71 -4.97
C GLU A 61 3.91 2.63 -6.06
N ARG A 62 4.61 1.55 -5.73
CA ARG A 62 4.94 0.45 -6.66
C ARG A 62 4.00 -0.75 -6.58
N SER A 63 2.89 -0.65 -5.85
CA SER A 63 1.88 -1.70 -5.73
C SER A 63 0.72 -1.70 -6.74
N PRO A 64 0.46 -0.68 -7.59
CA PRO A 64 -0.58 -0.79 -8.61
C PRO A 64 -0.24 -1.91 -9.61
N THR A 65 -1.18 -2.82 -9.83
CA THR A 65 -1.07 -3.97 -10.76
C THR A 65 -2.22 -4.03 -11.77
N VAL A 66 -3.37 -3.42 -11.45
CA VAL A 66 -4.52 -3.36 -12.35
C VAL A 66 -4.36 -2.20 -13.35
N GLN A 67 -4.64 -2.46 -14.62
CA GLN A 67 -4.63 -1.44 -15.68
C GLN A 67 -5.74 -0.41 -15.48
N GLY A 68 -5.49 0.83 -15.90
CA GLY A 68 -6.47 1.92 -15.81
C GLY A 68 -6.47 2.69 -14.49
N LEU A 69 -5.66 2.27 -13.51
CA LEU A 69 -5.45 3.05 -12.29
C LEU A 69 -4.64 4.32 -12.59
N VAL A 70 -5.14 5.44 -12.05
CA VAL A 70 -4.38 6.70 -11.98
C VAL A 70 -3.92 6.88 -10.55
N THR A 71 -2.61 6.99 -10.34
CA THR A 71 -2.02 7.22 -9.01
C THR A 71 -1.65 8.68 -8.82
N ARG A 72 -1.73 9.13 -7.56
CA ARG A 72 -1.28 10.45 -7.16
C ARG A 72 -0.66 10.41 -5.77
N PRO A 73 0.50 11.07 -5.55
CA PRO A 73 1.05 11.24 -4.20
C PRO A 73 0.09 11.98 -3.26
N ILE A 74 0.10 11.57 -2.00
CA ILE A 74 -0.74 12.16 -0.96
C ILE A 74 0.13 13.03 -0.06
N ASP A 75 -0.15 14.33 -0.05
CA ASP A 75 0.55 15.32 0.74
C ASP A 75 0.02 15.27 2.18
N GLY A 76 0.92 15.40 3.16
CA GLY A 76 0.58 15.34 4.59
C GLY A 76 0.66 13.93 5.20
N PHE A 77 1.03 12.93 4.39
CA PHE A 77 1.34 11.57 4.84
C PHE A 77 2.80 11.23 4.53
N VAL A 78 3.60 10.95 5.56
CA VAL A 78 4.92 10.32 5.39
C VAL A 78 4.77 8.85 5.77
N LEU A 79 4.33 8.03 4.82
CA LEU A 79 4.08 6.60 5.00
C LEU A 79 5.21 5.81 4.32
N GLU A 80 6.27 5.58 5.07
CA GLU A 80 7.41 4.78 4.64
C GLU A 80 7.42 3.44 5.36
N ARG A 81 7.93 2.41 4.67
CA ARG A 81 8.17 1.08 5.23
C ARG A 81 9.56 0.60 4.84
N GLU A 82 10.14 -0.21 5.71
CA GLU A 82 11.29 -1.03 5.39
C GLU A 82 10.80 -2.37 4.82
N VAL A 83 11.37 -2.81 3.70
CA VAL A 83 11.10 -4.13 3.11
C VAL A 83 12.38 -4.94 3.20
N VAL A 84 12.30 -6.12 3.80
CA VAL A 84 13.45 -7.00 4.03
C VAL A 84 13.23 -8.36 3.38
N ILE A 85 14.33 -8.96 2.90
CA ILE A 85 14.37 -10.38 2.54
C ILE A 85 14.85 -11.14 3.76
N ALA A 86 14.00 -11.98 4.32
CA ALA A 86 14.31 -12.81 5.47
C ALA A 86 14.50 -14.28 5.06
N THR A 87 15.55 -14.93 5.58
CA THR A 87 15.82 -16.36 5.40
C THR A 87 16.02 -17.05 6.75
N VAL A 88 15.61 -18.31 6.88
CA VAL A 88 15.78 -19.07 8.13
C VAL A 88 17.26 -19.37 8.40
N SER A 89 17.73 -18.94 9.58
CA SER A 89 19.08 -19.23 10.07
C SER A 89 19.26 -20.73 10.32
N GLY A 90 20.45 -21.26 10.02
CA GLY A 90 20.76 -22.68 10.20
C GLY A 90 20.32 -23.60 9.07
N SER A 91 19.56 -23.11 8.09
CA SER A 91 19.39 -23.79 6.81
C SER A 91 20.52 -23.39 5.87
N THR A 92 21.08 -24.35 5.13
CA THR A 92 21.92 -24.07 3.95
C THR A 92 21.03 -23.42 2.90
N ALA A 93 20.66 -22.14 3.08
CA ALA A 93 19.91 -21.37 2.10
C ALA A 93 20.53 -21.68 0.76
N THR A 94 19.76 -22.33 -0.12
CA THR A 94 20.35 -22.96 -1.30
C THR A 94 21.03 -21.88 -2.14
N VAL A 95 21.93 -22.29 -3.04
CA VAL A 95 22.69 -21.30 -3.83
C VAL A 95 21.75 -20.34 -4.56
N GLU A 96 20.58 -20.82 -4.98
CA GLU A 96 19.52 -20.05 -5.61
C GLU A 96 18.97 -18.95 -4.70
N ILE A 97 18.66 -19.26 -3.43
CA ILE A 97 18.17 -18.26 -2.47
C ILE A 97 19.23 -17.20 -2.17
N ARG A 98 20.50 -17.60 -2.04
CA ARG A 98 21.60 -16.64 -1.85
C ARG A 98 21.78 -15.74 -3.06
N ASN A 99 21.67 -16.29 -4.27
CA ASN A 99 21.76 -15.50 -5.50
C ASN A 99 20.63 -14.47 -5.59
N ILE A 100 19.39 -14.84 -5.25
CA ILE A 100 18.25 -13.91 -5.21
C ILE A 100 18.49 -12.81 -4.17
N ALA A 101 18.93 -13.17 -2.95
CA ALA A 101 19.22 -12.20 -1.91
C ALA A 101 20.33 -11.21 -2.32
N GLN A 102 21.40 -11.70 -2.98
CA GLN A 102 22.47 -10.86 -3.49
C GLN A 102 22.01 -9.95 -4.64
N LEU A 103 21.15 -10.45 -5.54
CA LEU A 103 20.58 -9.65 -6.62
C LEU A 103 19.73 -8.53 -6.05
N ALA A 104 18.85 -8.83 -5.10
CA ALA A 104 18.04 -7.84 -4.42
C ALA A 104 18.88 -6.81 -3.65
N ALA A 105 19.96 -7.24 -2.97
CA ALA A 105 20.83 -6.32 -2.23
C ALA A 105 21.62 -5.35 -3.12
N ARG A 106 21.90 -5.74 -4.39
CA ARG A 106 22.62 -4.90 -5.36
C ARG A 106 21.69 -4.07 -6.24
N TYR A 107 20.39 -4.35 -6.21
CA TYR A 107 19.40 -3.63 -6.99
C TYR A 107 19.25 -2.20 -6.45
N GLU A 108 19.19 -1.22 -7.35
CA GLU A 108 18.92 0.17 -6.99
C GLU A 108 17.42 0.35 -6.75
N TRP A 109 17.00 0.19 -5.49
CA TRP A 109 15.65 0.46 -5.03
C TRP A 109 15.41 1.98 -4.95
N ASN A 110 15.37 2.64 -6.10
CA ASN A 110 14.96 4.03 -6.26
C ASN A 110 13.51 4.12 -6.77
#